data_AF-A0A0M8Y6P5-F1
#
_entry.id   AF-A0A0M8Y6P5-F1
#
_cell.length_a   1.000
_cell.length_b   1.000
_cell.length_c   1.000
_cell.angle_alpha   90.00
_cell.angle_beta   90.00
_cell.angle_gamma   90.00
#
_symmetry.space_group_name_H-M   'P 1'
#
loop_
_entity.id
_entity.type
_entity.pdbx_description
1 polymer ?
#
loop_
_entity_poly.entity_id
_entity_poly.type
_entity_poly.pdbx_seq_one_letter_code
_entity_poly.pdbx_strand_id
1 'polypeptide(L)'
;MTWTSLHVRLSWAVEDVDAFIADVLAPELDGHRAAGRIADWFYVRYWEGGPHLRVRARDATVDLAARLRSLVAEAEHPVTAGSADWLPHGDVRETPYEPEVARYGGPEALPVAEDVFCRSTEVAVAVLRSASAKFTAAVELVMATTTALKLDRVEAASWLRSLATGWRQAHEPVAPPALGSHVAARKLHEARAAQLAARWDRLETSATGAVAYWADRVRAADLPRYVWASQLHMLCNRLGLDPEEERTVCRLVAMTAEAPDGPTPFHEDGATAPDRRYLAASRFHSGVPDQGPLKVGVAPPTTLPWWPDVPLPEVAPVTGGLADALLTRHTSRGAELAGSLDAGQLATLLWTAQGALPDGRRPYPSAGGRHSARLRVVALRVTGLEPGVYEVDEARRTLVHVAPAPPVDDVRASSMWFGDGEGRVDPATTPAVLALYARVGALRRAYGLRALRLAFTEAGHLAQNLALVAASSGLALGMIGGFYDDMAHDVLCLDGVDDALVYLMPLAAAG
;
A
#
# COMPACT_ATOMS: atom_id res chain seq x y z
N MET A 1 23.35 10.00 -24.48
CA MET A 1 23.58 9.66 -23.06
C MET A 1 23.56 8.16 -22.97
N THR A 2 24.62 7.55 -22.43
CA THR A 2 24.75 6.11 -22.29
C THR A 2 25.08 5.76 -20.85
N TRP A 3 24.39 4.75 -20.30
CA TRP A 3 24.66 4.24 -18.96
C TRP A 3 25.53 3.00 -19.05
N THR A 4 26.70 3.04 -18.41
CA THR A 4 27.47 1.84 -18.08
C THR A 4 26.86 1.23 -16.82
N SER A 5 26.36 0.00 -16.90
CA SER A 5 25.69 -0.69 -15.81
C SER A 5 26.46 -1.93 -15.40
N LEU A 6 26.94 -1.95 -14.16
CA LEU A 6 27.84 -2.95 -13.61
C LEU A 6 27.19 -3.63 -12.41
N HIS A 7 27.12 -4.96 -12.44
CA HIS A 7 26.66 -5.78 -11.32
C HIS A 7 27.89 -6.23 -10.53
N VAL A 8 28.02 -5.80 -9.28
CA VAL A 8 29.16 -6.03 -8.39
C VAL A 8 28.74 -6.97 -7.25
N ARG A 9 29.22 -8.22 -7.26
CA ARG A 9 28.82 -9.27 -6.30
C ARG A 9 29.51 -9.09 -4.95
N LEU A 10 28.72 -8.83 -3.91
CA LEU A 10 29.20 -8.51 -2.56
C LEU A 10 28.57 -9.45 -1.54
N SER A 11 29.24 -10.57 -1.26
CA SER A 11 28.86 -11.49 -0.19
C SER A 11 29.45 -11.03 1.14
N TRP A 12 29.09 -9.82 1.58
CA TRP A 12 29.49 -9.26 2.88
C TRP A 12 28.27 -9.06 3.79
N ALA A 13 28.48 -8.76 5.06
CA ALA A 13 27.39 -8.29 5.93
C ALA A 13 26.86 -6.93 5.45
N VAL A 14 25.63 -6.57 5.84
CA VAL A 14 25.00 -5.32 5.38
C VAL A 14 25.83 -4.11 5.81
N GLU A 15 26.38 -4.15 7.03
CA GLU A 15 27.22 -3.10 7.61
C GLU A 15 28.54 -2.92 6.83
N ASP A 16 29.13 -4.01 6.36
CA ASP A 16 30.33 -4.00 5.54
C ASP A 16 30.04 -3.44 4.13
N VAL A 17 28.89 -3.79 3.54
CA VAL A 17 28.44 -3.19 2.27
C VAL A 17 28.15 -1.70 2.46
N ASP A 18 27.56 -1.30 3.58
CA ASP A 18 27.32 0.11 3.92
C ASP A 18 28.64 0.89 4.00
N ALA A 19 29.63 0.35 4.71
CA ALA A 19 30.97 0.93 4.81
C ALA A 19 31.67 1.01 3.44
N PHE A 20 31.63 -0.07 2.65
CA PHE A 20 32.20 -0.06 1.30
C PHE A 20 31.56 1.01 0.40
N ILE A 21 30.23 1.16 0.44
CA ILE A 21 29.54 2.20 -0.33
C ILE A 21 29.99 3.59 0.12
N ALA A 22 29.96 3.83 1.42
CA ALA A 22 30.23 5.14 2.02
C ALA A 22 31.69 5.57 1.87
N ASP A 23 32.62 4.66 2.12
CA ASP A 23 34.03 5.00 2.35
C ASP A 23 34.95 4.65 1.16
N VAL A 24 34.49 3.79 0.24
CA VAL A 24 35.30 3.32 -0.90
C VAL A 24 34.65 3.65 -2.24
N LEU A 25 33.44 3.15 -2.49
CA LEU A 25 32.76 3.30 -3.78
C LEU A 25 32.41 4.76 -4.08
N ALA A 26 31.80 5.47 -3.12
CA ALA A 26 31.37 6.84 -3.34
C ALA A 26 32.54 7.80 -3.58
N PRO A 27 33.62 7.81 -2.75
CA PRO A 27 34.80 8.63 -3.04
C PRO A 27 35.44 8.34 -4.40
N GLU A 28 35.51 7.07 -4.81
CA GLU A 28 36.05 6.71 -6.13
C GLU A 28 35.20 7.32 -7.25
N LEU A 29 33.88 7.07 -7.25
CA LEU A 29 33.00 7.51 -8.33
C LEU A 29 32.84 9.03 -8.35
N ASP A 30 32.80 9.67 -7.18
CA ASP A 30 32.84 11.13 -7.07
C ASP A 30 34.16 11.72 -7.59
N GLY A 31 35.29 11.03 -7.38
CA GLY A 31 36.58 11.40 -7.96
C GLY A 31 36.60 11.31 -9.49
N HIS A 32 35.98 10.26 -10.06
CA HIS A 32 35.78 10.17 -11.51
C HIS A 32 34.87 11.27 -12.05
N ARG A 33 33.79 11.61 -11.33
CA ARG A 33 32.86 12.68 -11.68
C ARG A 33 33.55 14.05 -11.66
N ALA A 34 34.30 14.35 -10.60
CA ALA A 34 35.07 15.59 -10.48
C ALA A 34 36.14 15.74 -11.58
N ALA A 35 36.69 14.62 -12.06
CA ALA A 35 37.65 14.60 -13.16
C ALA A 35 37.01 14.56 -14.56
N GLY A 36 35.68 14.62 -14.68
CA GLY A 36 34.96 14.58 -15.95
C GLY A 36 35.02 13.24 -16.69
N ARG A 37 35.33 12.14 -15.98
CA ARG A 37 35.44 10.78 -16.54
C ARG A 37 34.11 10.00 -16.52
N ILE A 38 33.16 10.48 -15.72
CA ILE A 38 31.75 10.10 -15.73
C ILE A 38 30.93 11.40 -15.54
N ALA A 39 29.71 11.46 -16.07
CA ALA A 39 28.82 12.61 -15.86
C ALA A 39 28.11 12.53 -14.50
N ASP A 40 27.59 11.36 -14.15
CA ASP A 40 26.95 11.11 -12.85
C ASP A 40 26.86 9.62 -12.55
N TRP A 41 26.44 9.25 -11.35
CA TRP A 41 26.30 7.84 -10.97
C TRP A 41 25.22 7.59 -9.93
N PHE A 42 24.75 6.35 -9.87
CA PHE A 42 23.92 5.86 -8.76
C PHE A 42 24.14 4.36 -8.55
N TYR A 43 23.62 3.84 -7.44
CA TYR A 43 23.62 2.41 -7.16
C TYR A 43 22.25 1.93 -6.71
N VAL A 44 22.03 0.62 -6.85
CA VAL A 44 20.85 -0.10 -6.34
C VAL A 44 21.34 -1.36 -5.65
N ARG A 45 20.78 -1.69 -4.49
CA ARG A 45 21.02 -2.97 -3.81
C ARG A 45 20.08 -4.03 -4.36
N TYR A 46 20.61 -5.19 -4.72
CA TYR A 46 19.83 -6.23 -5.39
C TYR A 46 20.28 -7.64 -4.98
N TRP A 47 19.43 -8.65 -5.22
CA TRP A 47 19.62 -10.00 -4.67
C TRP A 47 19.63 -11.15 -5.70
N GLU A 48 19.14 -10.92 -6.92
CA GLU A 48 19.06 -11.99 -7.94
C GLU A 48 20.44 -12.56 -8.28
N GLY A 49 20.63 -13.87 -8.04
CA GLY A 49 21.94 -14.54 -8.17
C GLY A 49 22.93 -14.25 -7.02
N GLY A 50 22.43 -13.79 -5.88
CA GLY A 50 23.19 -13.42 -4.68
C GLY A 50 23.27 -11.90 -4.46
N PRO A 51 23.67 -11.43 -3.25
CA PRO A 51 23.78 -10.02 -2.92
C PRO A 51 24.74 -9.27 -3.86
N HIS A 52 24.29 -8.15 -4.40
CA HIS A 52 25.11 -7.30 -5.25
C HIS A 52 24.64 -5.86 -5.29
N LEU A 53 25.57 -4.99 -5.72
CA LEU A 53 25.25 -3.64 -6.14
C LEU A 53 25.13 -3.58 -7.65
N ARG A 54 24.07 -2.96 -8.15
CA ARG A 54 23.98 -2.50 -9.54
C ARG A 54 24.50 -1.06 -9.55
N VAL A 55 25.74 -0.87 -9.94
CA VAL A 55 26.38 0.44 -10.06
C VAL A 55 26.18 0.94 -11.48
N ARG A 56 25.61 2.14 -11.62
CA ARG A 56 25.37 2.75 -12.93
C ARG A 56 26.11 4.08 -13.01
N ALA A 57 26.90 4.24 -14.06
CA ALA A 57 27.66 5.46 -14.35
C ALA A 57 27.27 6.01 -15.73
N ARG A 58 26.98 7.30 -15.79
CA ARG A 58 26.55 7.99 -17.01
C ARG A 58 27.76 8.48 -17.79
N ASP A 59 27.77 8.20 -19.09
CA ASP A 59 28.79 8.66 -20.05
C ASP A 59 30.23 8.35 -19.59
N ALA A 60 30.46 7.11 -19.10
CA ALA A 60 31.75 6.70 -18.57
C ALA A 60 32.82 6.56 -19.66
N THR A 61 34.00 7.14 -19.41
CA THR A 61 35.16 7.10 -20.34
C THR A 61 36.34 6.30 -19.78
N VAL A 62 36.12 5.52 -18.72
CA VAL A 62 37.11 4.71 -18.02
C VAL A 62 36.61 3.29 -17.84
N ASP A 63 37.54 2.34 -17.70
CA ASP A 63 37.20 0.94 -17.37
C ASP A 63 36.83 0.82 -15.88
N LEU A 64 35.55 1.12 -15.59
CA LEU A 64 34.99 0.98 -14.26
C LEU A 64 34.89 -0.49 -13.83
N ALA A 65 34.74 -1.44 -14.75
CA ALA A 65 34.60 -2.85 -14.41
C ALA A 65 35.89 -3.39 -13.78
N ALA A 66 37.05 -3.12 -14.39
CA ALA A 66 38.34 -3.47 -13.83
C ALA A 66 38.58 -2.77 -12.49
N ARG A 67 38.26 -1.47 -12.39
CA ARG A 67 38.46 -0.70 -11.16
C ARG A 67 37.62 -1.22 -10.00
N LEU A 68 36.34 -1.52 -10.22
CA LEU A 68 35.46 -2.06 -9.18
C LEU A 68 35.92 -3.44 -8.70
N ARG A 69 36.47 -4.30 -9.57
CA ARG A 69 37.07 -5.57 -9.14
C ARG A 69 38.25 -5.34 -8.19
N SER A 70 39.13 -4.40 -8.52
CA SER A 70 40.26 -4.05 -7.65
C SER A 70 39.79 -3.52 -6.30
N LEU A 71 38.81 -2.60 -6.28
CA LEU A 71 38.28 -2.05 -5.03
C LEU A 71 37.66 -3.12 -4.13
N VAL A 72 36.93 -4.08 -4.70
CA VAL A 72 36.36 -5.18 -3.91
C VAL A 72 37.44 -6.12 -3.38
N ALA A 73 38.47 -6.41 -4.18
CA ALA A 73 39.60 -7.24 -3.74
C ALA A 73 40.49 -6.56 -2.68
N GLU A 74 40.57 -5.22 -2.70
CA GLU A 74 41.28 -4.39 -1.71
C GLU A 74 40.48 -4.24 -0.40
N ALA A 75 39.17 -4.47 -0.42
CA ALA A 75 38.32 -4.34 0.75
C ALA A 75 38.39 -5.59 1.64
N GLU A 76 39.01 -5.48 2.82
CA GLU A 76 39.23 -6.59 3.76
C GLU A 76 37.99 -6.89 4.64
N HIS A 77 36.84 -7.20 4.03
CA HIS A 77 35.62 -7.61 4.75
C HIS A 77 35.43 -9.14 4.77
N PRO A 78 34.91 -9.73 5.86
CA PRO A 78 34.60 -11.15 5.92
C PRO A 78 33.54 -11.56 4.88
N VAL A 79 33.85 -12.59 4.08
CA VAL A 79 32.90 -13.13 3.11
C VAL A 79 31.88 -14.03 3.81
N THR A 80 30.60 -13.70 3.68
CA THR A 80 29.49 -14.50 4.21
C THR A 80 29.27 -15.75 3.36
N ALA A 81 28.87 -16.85 4.01
CA ALA A 81 28.62 -18.12 3.32
C ALA A 81 27.47 -17.98 2.31
N GLY A 82 27.73 -18.33 1.05
CA GLY A 82 26.75 -18.24 -0.04
C GLY A 82 26.02 -19.55 -0.35
N SER A 83 25.01 -19.48 -1.22
CA SER A 83 24.41 -20.65 -1.86
C SER A 83 25.25 -21.10 -3.06
N ALA A 84 25.15 -22.39 -3.43
CA ALA A 84 25.82 -22.94 -4.62
C ALA A 84 25.39 -22.24 -5.93
N ASP A 85 24.19 -21.65 -5.95
CA ASP A 85 23.63 -20.96 -7.12
C ASP A 85 24.06 -19.49 -7.23
N TRP A 86 24.80 -18.97 -6.25
CA TRP A 86 25.24 -17.57 -6.25
C TRP A 86 26.49 -17.38 -7.08
N LEU A 87 26.58 -16.22 -7.74
CA LEU A 87 27.82 -15.81 -8.39
C LEU A 87 28.90 -15.48 -7.35
N PRO A 88 30.19 -15.71 -7.68
CA PRO A 88 31.26 -15.57 -6.70
C PRO A 88 31.43 -14.12 -6.24
N HIS A 89 31.83 -13.95 -4.98
CA HIS A 89 32.21 -12.65 -4.44
C HIS A 89 33.30 -11.98 -5.30
N GLY A 90 33.16 -10.66 -5.54
CA GLY A 90 34.09 -9.90 -6.38
C GLY A 90 33.87 -10.03 -7.88
N ASP A 91 32.92 -10.86 -8.33
CA ASP A 91 32.49 -10.88 -9.73
C ASP A 91 31.84 -9.54 -10.10
N VAL A 92 32.38 -8.92 -11.15
CA VAL A 92 31.87 -7.67 -11.73
C VAL A 92 31.57 -7.90 -13.19
N ARG A 93 30.30 -7.74 -13.56
CA ARG A 93 29.81 -7.94 -14.92
C ARG A 93 29.11 -6.70 -15.44
N GLU A 94 29.39 -6.37 -16.69
CA GLU A 94 28.59 -5.39 -17.41
C GLU A 94 27.28 -6.04 -17.88
N THR A 95 26.18 -5.36 -17.61
CA THR A 95 24.82 -5.78 -17.97
C THR A 95 24.16 -4.61 -18.70
N PRO A 96 23.44 -4.83 -19.81
CA PRO A 96 22.69 -3.77 -20.48
C PRO A 96 21.77 -3.02 -19.51
N TYR A 97 21.75 -1.69 -19.61
CA TYR A 97 20.80 -0.90 -18.85
C TYR A 97 19.45 -0.83 -19.57
N GLU A 98 18.45 -1.49 -18.99
CA GLU A 98 17.06 -1.45 -19.45
C GLU A 98 16.22 -0.58 -18.49
N PRO A 99 15.86 0.67 -18.87
CA PRO A 99 15.08 1.54 -18.01
C PRO A 99 13.60 1.14 -17.96
N GLU A 100 13.00 1.20 -16.76
CA GLU A 100 11.56 0.97 -16.54
C GLU A 100 10.74 2.22 -16.93
N VAL A 101 10.74 2.58 -18.21
CA VAL A 101 10.16 3.83 -18.75
C VAL A 101 8.73 4.09 -18.24
N ALA A 102 7.86 3.08 -18.28
CA ALA A 102 6.46 3.22 -17.86
C ALA A 102 6.31 3.50 -16.35
N ARG A 103 7.10 2.83 -15.51
CA ARG A 103 7.08 2.99 -14.05
C ARG A 103 7.50 4.41 -13.64
N TYR A 104 8.44 5.00 -14.37
CA TYR A 104 9.03 6.31 -14.06
C TYR A 104 8.45 7.48 -14.87
N GLY A 105 7.21 7.38 -15.33
CA GLY A 105 6.50 8.55 -15.88
C GLY A 105 6.56 8.70 -17.40
N GLY A 106 7.11 7.71 -18.11
CA GLY A 106 7.29 7.77 -19.56
C GLY A 106 8.64 8.36 -19.99
N PRO A 107 8.89 8.45 -21.31
CA PRO A 107 10.20 8.86 -21.86
C PRO A 107 10.64 10.27 -21.45
N GLU A 108 9.70 11.19 -21.23
CA GLU A 108 10.01 12.59 -20.87
C GLU A 108 10.38 12.75 -19.39
N ALA A 109 9.76 11.97 -18.51
CA ALA A 109 10.01 12.01 -17.07
C ALA A 109 11.22 11.17 -16.65
N LEU A 110 11.57 10.13 -17.42
CA LEU A 110 12.65 9.21 -17.09
C LEU A 110 14.01 9.91 -16.83
N PRO A 111 14.48 10.89 -17.65
CA PRO A 111 15.73 11.59 -17.37
C PRO A 111 15.73 12.35 -16.03
N VAL A 112 14.57 12.92 -15.65
CA VAL A 112 14.40 13.58 -14.34
C VAL A 112 14.43 12.53 -13.22
N ALA A 113 13.78 11.38 -13.43
CA ALA A 113 13.81 10.27 -12.47
C ALA A 113 15.23 9.70 -12.27
N GLU A 114 16.01 9.61 -13.34
CA GLU A 114 17.42 9.21 -13.31
C GLU A 114 18.32 10.23 -12.61
N ASP A 115 18.04 11.53 -12.73
CA ASP A 115 18.70 12.54 -11.92
C ASP A 115 18.39 12.33 -10.42
N VAL A 116 17.13 12.12 -10.08
CA VAL A 116 16.71 11.82 -8.69
C VAL A 116 17.38 10.54 -8.16
N PHE A 117 17.66 9.54 -8.99
CA PHE A 117 18.46 8.37 -8.59
C PHE A 117 19.88 8.72 -8.17
N CYS A 118 20.53 9.65 -8.87
CA CYS A 118 21.85 10.16 -8.50
C CYS A 118 21.79 10.99 -7.22
N ARG A 119 20.80 11.89 -7.12
CA ARG A 119 20.60 12.73 -5.93
C ARG A 119 20.29 11.91 -4.67
N SER A 120 19.45 10.87 -4.79
CA SER A 120 19.14 9.96 -3.67
C SER A 120 20.34 9.09 -3.29
N THR A 121 21.25 8.77 -4.22
CA THR A 121 22.54 8.15 -3.90
C THR A 121 23.42 9.06 -3.04
N GLU A 122 23.51 10.35 -3.35
CA GLU A 122 24.26 11.31 -2.53
C GLU A 122 23.69 11.43 -1.12
N VAL A 123 22.36 11.49 -1.00
CA VAL A 123 21.66 11.50 0.29
C VAL A 123 21.94 10.22 1.08
N ALA A 124 21.83 9.06 0.44
CA ALA A 124 22.08 7.78 1.10
C ALA A 124 23.53 7.68 1.60
N VAL A 125 24.52 8.02 0.78
CA VAL A 125 25.94 8.06 1.18
C VAL A 125 26.16 9.00 2.37
N ALA A 126 25.55 10.19 2.36
CA ALA A 126 25.64 11.13 3.47
C ALA A 126 25.05 10.58 4.77
N VAL A 127 23.93 9.83 4.68
CA VAL A 127 23.33 9.15 5.84
C VAL A 127 24.22 8.01 6.34
N LEU A 128 24.76 7.18 5.43
CA LEU A 128 25.64 6.05 5.79
C LEU A 128 26.93 6.50 6.47
N ARG A 129 27.47 7.68 6.12
CA ARG A 129 28.62 8.30 6.80
C ARG A 129 28.28 8.97 8.14
N SER A 130 26.99 9.20 8.41
CA SER A 130 26.58 9.92 9.61
C SER A 130 26.52 8.99 10.82
N ALA A 131 26.66 9.54 12.04
CA ALA A 131 26.41 8.79 13.28
C ALA A 131 24.92 8.50 13.53
N SER A 132 24.02 8.91 12.62
CA SER A 132 22.58 8.70 12.76
C SER A 132 22.19 7.27 12.39
N ALA A 133 21.26 6.68 13.13
CA ALA A 133 20.69 5.40 12.75
C ALA A 133 19.92 5.51 11.42
N LYS A 134 20.20 4.62 10.46
CA LYS A 134 19.58 4.60 9.12
C LYS A 134 18.05 4.69 9.17
N PHE A 135 17.44 3.90 10.05
CA PHE A 135 15.99 3.92 10.28
C PHE A 135 15.46 5.31 10.69
N THR A 136 16.18 6.02 11.58
CA THR A 136 15.77 7.36 12.02
C THR A 136 15.91 8.39 10.90
N ALA A 137 16.99 8.32 10.13
CA ALA A 137 17.17 9.18 8.96
C ALA A 137 16.10 8.91 7.88
N ALA A 138 15.72 7.64 7.69
CA ALA A 138 14.66 7.25 6.76
C ALA A 138 13.30 7.85 7.14
N VAL A 139 12.94 7.82 8.43
CA VAL A 139 11.72 8.49 8.93
C VAL A 139 11.71 9.98 8.56
N GLU A 140 12.82 10.69 8.77
CA GLU A 140 12.94 12.11 8.41
C GLU A 140 12.89 12.36 6.91
N LEU A 141 13.54 11.51 6.11
CA LEU A 141 13.52 11.62 4.65
C LEU A 141 12.14 11.35 4.06
N VAL A 142 11.38 10.40 4.63
CA VAL A 142 9.99 10.14 4.24
C VAL A 142 9.09 11.33 4.59
N MET A 143 9.20 11.90 5.80
CA MET A 143 8.49 13.13 6.20
C MET A 143 8.86 14.33 5.32
N ALA A 144 10.14 14.47 4.99
CA ALA A 144 10.62 15.54 4.11
C ALA A 144 10.10 15.38 2.69
N THR A 145 9.97 14.13 2.20
CA THR A 145 9.40 13.83 0.88
C THR A 145 7.94 14.25 0.82
N THR A 146 7.10 13.86 1.79
CA THR A 146 5.68 14.23 1.81
C THR A 146 5.49 15.75 1.89
N THR A 147 6.29 16.42 2.72
CA THR A 147 6.30 17.88 2.85
C THR A 147 6.73 18.58 1.57
N ALA A 148 7.80 18.09 0.92
CA ALA A 148 8.30 18.65 -0.34
C ALA A 148 7.32 18.48 -1.50
N LEU A 149 6.54 17.39 -1.50
CA LEU A 149 5.42 17.15 -2.41
C LEU A 149 4.17 17.96 -2.08
N LYS A 150 4.21 18.78 -1.01
CA LYS A 150 3.09 19.61 -0.52
C LYS A 150 1.84 18.80 -0.19
N LEU A 151 2.02 17.57 0.27
CA LEU A 151 0.92 16.76 0.77
C LEU A 151 0.51 17.29 2.14
N ASP A 152 -0.78 17.52 2.35
CA ASP A 152 -1.26 17.67 3.71
C ASP A 152 -1.11 16.35 4.50
N ARG A 153 -1.33 16.39 5.81
CA ARG A 153 -1.16 15.20 6.66
C ARG A 153 -2.07 14.03 6.28
N VAL A 154 -3.30 14.30 5.83
CA VAL A 154 -4.26 13.26 5.44
C VAL A 154 -3.82 12.63 4.11
N GLU A 155 -3.44 13.46 3.14
CA GLU A 155 -2.89 13.01 1.86
C GLU A 155 -1.58 12.23 2.03
N ALA A 156 -0.70 12.67 2.94
CA ALA A 156 0.54 11.98 3.27
C ALA A 156 0.25 10.61 3.89
N ALA A 157 -0.70 10.52 4.83
CA ALA A 157 -1.09 9.26 5.45
C ALA A 157 -1.63 8.25 4.43
N SER A 158 -2.62 8.67 3.61
CA SER A 158 -3.19 7.82 2.55
C SER A 158 -2.12 7.34 1.57
N TRP A 159 -1.25 8.25 1.11
CA TRP A 159 -0.19 7.93 0.16
C TRP A 159 0.85 6.96 0.72
N LEU A 160 1.31 7.18 1.96
CA LEU A 160 2.31 6.32 2.60
C LEU A 160 1.75 4.95 2.98
N ARG A 161 0.49 4.85 3.39
CA ARG A 161 -0.19 3.56 3.60
C ARG A 161 -0.31 2.79 2.30
N SER A 162 -0.71 3.47 1.22
CA SER A 162 -0.76 2.87 -0.13
C SER A 162 0.61 2.38 -0.59
N LEU A 163 1.67 3.16 -0.37
CA LEU A 163 3.05 2.76 -0.69
C LEU A 163 3.47 1.53 0.12
N ALA A 164 3.23 1.53 1.44
CA ALA A 164 3.53 0.39 2.31
C ALA A 164 2.78 -0.88 1.87
N THR A 165 1.56 -0.75 1.37
CA THR A 165 0.76 -1.87 0.87
C THR A 165 1.09 -2.25 -0.58
N GLY A 166 1.72 -1.36 -1.35
CA GLY A 166 2.20 -1.62 -2.72
C GLY A 166 3.12 -2.83 -2.82
N TRP A 167 3.85 -3.19 -1.75
CA TRP A 167 4.61 -4.43 -1.66
C TRP A 167 3.78 -5.71 -1.88
N ARG A 168 2.47 -5.68 -1.64
CA ARG A 168 1.56 -6.80 -1.94
C ARG A 168 1.18 -6.88 -3.42
N GLN A 169 1.29 -5.78 -4.15
CA GLN A 169 1.00 -5.69 -5.59
C GLN A 169 2.26 -5.90 -6.43
N ALA A 170 3.43 -5.63 -5.86
CA ALA A 170 4.71 -5.72 -6.54
C ALA A 170 5.11 -7.18 -6.79
N HIS A 171 5.61 -7.45 -7.99
CA HIS A 171 6.22 -8.73 -8.34
C HIS A 171 7.73 -8.65 -8.08
N GLU A 172 8.09 -8.50 -6.81
CA GLU A 172 9.48 -8.50 -6.38
C GLU A 172 9.95 -9.95 -6.13
N PRO A 173 11.24 -10.26 -6.34
CA PRO A 173 11.78 -11.61 -6.08
C PRO A 173 11.85 -11.96 -4.58
N VAL A 174 11.48 -11.03 -3.71
CA VAL A 174 11.44 -11.17 -2.26
C VAL A 174 10.00 -11.30 -1.80
N ALA A 175 9.74 -12.19 -0.85
CA ALA A 175 8.40 -12.35 -0.28
C ALA A 175 7.91 -11.01 0.31
N PRO A 176 6.63 -10.64 0.09
CA PRO A 176 6.08 -9.42 0.66
C PRO A 176 6.19 -9.48 2.19
N PRO A 177 6.55 -8.38 2.87
CA PRO A 177 6.69 -8.41 4.32
C PRO A 177 5.41 -8.89 5.02
N ALA A 178 5.57 -9.63 6.10
CA ALA A 178 4.44 -10.04 6.93
C ALA A 178 3.87 -8.83 7.70
N LEU A 179 2.79 -9.07 8.44
CA LEU A 179 2.13 -8.04 9.23
C LEU A 179 2.96 -7.53 10.44
N GLY A 180 4.19 -8.01 10.66
CA GLY A 180 5.10 -7.59 11.74
C GLY A 180 5.40 -6.09 11.76
N SER A 181 5.59 -5.49 10.58
CA SER A 181 5.77 -4.05 10.39
C SER A 181 4.61 -3.20 10.95
N HIS A 182 3.37 -3.70 10.98
CA HIS A 182 2.25 -2.99 11.64
C HIS A 182 2.46 -2.90 13.15
N VAL A 183 2.85 -4.00 13.78
CA VAL A 183 3.08 -4.06 15.23
C VAL A 183 4.28 -3.20 15.61
N ALA A 184 5.35 -3.23 14.82
CA ALA A 184 6.54 -2.41 15.02
C ALA A 184 6.23 -0.91 14.92
N ALA A 185 5.56 -0.49 13.84
CA ALA A 185 5.16 0.90 13.64
C ALA A 185 4.24 1.40 14.76
N ARG A 186 3.23 0.59 15.14
CA ARG A 186 2.30 0.94 16.22
C ARG A 186 3.02 1.15 17.56
N LYS A 187 3.89 0.21 17.96
CA LYS A 187 4.66 0.33 19.22
C LYS A 187 5.55 1.58 19.23
N LEU A 188 6.19 1.89 18.11
CA LEU A 188 7.02 3.10 17.99
C LEU A 188 6.17 4.38 18.07
N HIS A 189 5.01 4.39 17.40
CA HIS A 189 4.08 5.51 17.44
C HIS A 189 3.54 5.74 18.86
N GLU A 190 3.04 4.69 19.52
CA GLU A 190 2.57 4.73 20.92
C GLU A 190 3.62 5.33 21.86
N ALA A 191 4.90 4.98 21.66
CA ALA A 191 5.98 5.46 22.51
C ALA A 191 6.49 6.88 22.18
N ARG A 192 6.32 7.36 20.94
CA ARG A 192 7.04 8.55 20.43
C ARG A 192 6.22 9.53 19.58
N ALA A 193 4.90 9.39 19.49
CA ALA A 193 4.04 10.19 18.61
C ALA A 193 4.32 11.71 18.68
N ALA A 194 4.27 12.31 19.87
CA ALA A 194 4.51 13.74 20.04
C ALA A 194 5.91 14.19 19.58
N GLN A 195 6.93 13.35 19.79
CA GLN A 195 8.31 13.63 19.35
C GLN A 195 8.44 13.57 17.83
N LEU A 196 7.78 12.59 17.21
CA LEU A 196 7.73 12.41 15.76
C LEU A 196 6.93 13.54 15.09
N ALA A 197 5.79 13.93 15.66
CA ALA A 197 4.98 15.05 15.18
C ALA A 197 5.76 16.37 15.26
N ALA A 198 6.38 16.68 16.41
CA ALA A 198 7.21 17.87 16.56
C ALA A 198 8.42 17.87 15.60
N ARG A 199 8.93 16.69 15.24
CA ARG A 199 9.98 16.55 14.24
C ARG A 199 9.47 16.85 12.84
N TRP A 200 8.30 16.34 12.47
CA TRP A 200 7.64 16.67 11.21
C TRP A 200 7.45 18.19 11.08
N ASP A 201 6.89 18.85 12.11
CA ASP A 201 6.63 20.30 12.09
C ASP A 201 7.92 21.12 11.92
N ARG A 202 9.05 20.65 12.48
CA ARG A 202 10.35 21.29 12.24
C ARG A 202 10.82 21.15 10.80
N LEU A 203 10.57 20.02 10.15
CA LEU A 203 10.96 19.80 8.75
C LEU A 203 10.20 20.71 7.78
N GLU A 204 8.98 21.12 8.13
CA GLU A 204 8.21 22.10 7.34
C GLU A 204 8.86 23.49 7.31
N THR A 205 9.66 23.83 8.33
CA THR A 205 10.20 25.19 8.51
C THR A 205 11.72 25.29 8.43
N SER A 206 12.45 24.24 8.82
CA SER A 206 13.89 24.31 9.10
C SER A 206 14.61 22.96 8.96
N ALA A 207 14.36 22.24 7.86
CA ALA A 207 15.19 21.08 7.52
C ALA A 207 16.67 21.49 7.34
N THR A 208 17.61 20.63 7.72
CA THR A 208 19.07 20.87 7.56
C THR A 208 19.79 19.66 6.95
N GLY A 209 21.02 19.85 6.47
CA GLY A 209 21.89 18.76 6.01
C GLY A 209 21.30 17.95 4.85
N ALA A 210 21.50 16.63 4.89
CA ALA A 210 21.04 15.71 3.83
C ALA A 210 19.51 15.74 3.65
N VAL A 211 18.74 15.98 4.73
CA VAL A 211 17.27 16.06 4.66
C VAL A 211 16.81 17.32 3.94
N ALA A 212 17.44 18.48 4.20
CA ALA A 212 17.17 19.71 3.47
C ALA A 212 17.51 19.57 1.98
N TYR A 213 18.70 19.02 1.70
CA TYR A 213 19.14 18.76 0.34
C TYR A 213 18.14 17.87 -0.41
N TRP A 214 17.71 16.77 0.21
CA TRP A 214 16.70 15.88 -0.36
C TRP A 214 15.39 16.61 -0.65
N ALA A 215 14.85 17.35 0.32
CA ALA A 215 13.61 18.10 0.15
C ALA A 215 13.68 19.09 -1.03
N ASP A 216 14.82 19.76 -1.22
CA ASP A 216 15.02 20.66 -2.35
C ASP A 216 15.08 19.94 -3.69
N ARG A 217 15.69 18.74 -3.74
CA ARG A 217 15.68 17.90 -4.94
C ARG A 217 14.27 17.41 -5.27
N VAL A 218 13.48 17.04 -4.26
CA VAL A 218 12.07 16.65 -4.44
C VAL A 218 11.24 17.81 -5.00
N ARG A 219 11.40 19.02 -4.47
CA ARG A 219 10.69 20.22 -4.96
C ARG A 219 11.08 20.61 -6.39
N ALA A 220 12.33 20.37 -6.78
CA ALA A 220 12.86 20.74 -8.09
C ALA A 220 12.53 19.74 -9.20
N ALA A 221 12.25 18.48 -8.85
CA ALA A 221 11.97 17.42 -9.82
C ALA A 221 10.50 17.44 -10.27
N ASP A 222 10.30 17.80 -11.54
CA ASP A 222 8.99 17.75 -12.19
C ASP A 222 8.63 16.31 -12.58
N LEU A 223 8.14 15.55 -11.61
CA LEU A 223 7.73 14.16 -11.76
C LEU A 223 6.26 13.99 -11.36
N PRO A 224 5.49 13.15 -12.08
CA PRO A 224 4.14 12.79 -11.66
C PRO A 224 4.10 12.20 -10.25
N ARG A 225 3.06 12.54 -9.47
CA ARG A 225 2.92 12.10 -8.06
C ARG A 225 3.06 10.59 -7.87
N TYR A 226 2.59 9.77 -8.80
CA TYR A 226 2.69 8.31 -8.69
C TYR A 226 4.13 7.78 -8.82
N VAL A 227 5.01 8.50 -9.53
CA VAL A 227 6.43 8.12 -9.70
C VAL A 227 7.18 8.22 -8.38
N TRP A 228 6.77 9.15 -7.50
CA TRP A 228 7.41 9.36 -6.21
C TRP A 228 7.34 8.15 -5.27
N ALA A 229 6.35 7.25 -5.44
CA ALA A 229 6.33 6.00 -4.69
C ALA A 229 7.54 5.12 -5.03
N SER A 230 7.88 5.03 -6.33
CA SER A 230 9.07 4.30 -6.78
C SER A 230 10.36 5.03 -6.40
N GLN A 231 10.40 6.37 -6.44
CA GLN A 231 11.57 7.14 -6.02
C GLN A 231 11.86 6.98 -4.52
N LEU A 232 10.83 7.00 -3.68
CA LEU A 232 10.97 6.83 -2.25
C LEU A 232 11.41 5.40 -1.90
N HIS A 233 10.82 4.39 -2.55
CA HIS A 233 11.28 3.00 -2.46
C HIS A 233 12.77 2.86 -2.86
N MET A 234 13.18 3.51 -3.94
CA MET A 234 14.57 3.56 -4.40
C MET A 234 15.53 4.25 -3.43
N LEU A 235 15.08 5.29 -2.71
CA LEU A 235 15.85 5.90 -1.61
C LEU A 235 16.00 4.92 -0.45
N CYS A 236 14.94 4.25 -0.01
CA CYS A 236 14.98 3.24 1.05
C CYS A 236 15.91 2.07 0.70
N ASN A 237 15.84 1.59 -0.53
CA ASN A 237 16.76 0.57 -1.05
C ASN A 237 18.23 1.03 -0.98
N ARG A 238 18.54 2.28 -1.35
CA ARG A 238 19.90 2.82 -1.29
C ARG A 238 20.43 2.93 0.14
N LEU A 239 19.56 3.33 1.08
CA LEU A 239 19.85 3.32 2.52
C LEU A 239 20.11 1.90 3.05
N GLY A 240 19.77 0.86 2.30
CA GLY A 240 19.89 -0.53 2.74
C GLY A 240 18.87 -0.88 3.81
N LEU A 241 17.67 -0.29 3.73
CA LEU A 241 16.51 -0.76 4.48
C LEU A 241 15.98 -2.01 3.81
N ASP A 242 15.65 -3.01 4.61
CA ASP A 242 14.90 -4.15 4.11
C ASP A 242 13.42 -3.78 3.85
N PRO A 243 12.66 -4.61 3.10
CA PRO A 243 11.25 -4.35 2.83
C PRO A 243 10.37 -4.20 4.09
N GLU A 244 10.68 -4.88 5.20
CA GLU A 244 9.93 -4.77 6.45
C GLU A 244 10.21 -3.44 7.16
N GLU A 245 11.46 -2.99 7.17
CA GLU A 245 11.86 -1.67 7.67
C GLU A 245 11.22 -0.54 6.86
N GLU A 246 11.26 -0.61 5.52
CA GLU A 246 10.63 0.39 4.65
C GLU A 246 9.12 0.53 4.95
N ARG A 247 8.41 -0.60 5.05
CA ARG A 247 6.98 -0.60 5.40
C ARG A 247 6.73 -0.06 6.80
N THR A 248 7.61 -0.39 7.76
CA THR A 248 7.52 0.12 9.13
C THR A 248 7.68 1.64 9.15
N VAL A 249 8.65 2.19 8.41
CA VAL A 249 8.86 3.65 8.30
C VAL A 249 7.63 4.32 7.68
N CYS A 250 7.13 3.83 6.55
CA CYS A 250 5.98 4.42 5.87
C CYS A 250 4.73 4.44 6.76
N ARG A 251 4.46 3.33 7.47
CA ARG A 251 3.33 3.24 8.41
C ARG A 251 3.51 4.14 9.63
N LEU A 252 4.71 4.17 10.22
CA LEU A 252 4.99 5.02 11.37
C LEU A 252 4.76 6.50 11.03
N VAL A 253 5.23 6.94 9.86
CA VAL A 253 5.02 8.30 9.37
C VAL A 253 3.54 8.53 9.10
N ALA A 254 2.82 7.63 8.43
CA ALA A 254 1.38 7.75 8.22
C ALA A 254 0.58 7.89 9.54
N MET A 255 0.86 7.03 10.54
CA MET A 255 0.24 7.10 11.87
C MET A 255 0.53 8.44 12.56
N THR A 256 1.77 8.95 12.44
CA THR A 256 2.16 10.25 13.00
C THR A 256 1.39 11.40 12.35
N ALA A 257 1.07 11.29 11.07
CA ALA A 257 0.27 12.28 10.36
C ALA A 257 -1.20 12.26 10.82
N GLU A 258 -1.77 11.08 11.05
CA GLU A 258 -3.15 10.88 11.50
C GLU A 258 -3.39 11.24 12.97
N ALA A 259 -2.45 10.87 13.84
CA ALA A 259 -2.58 10.93 15.28
C ALA A 259 -1.33 11.55 15.93
N PRO A 260 -1.03 12.84 15.68
CA PRO A 260 0.19 13.50 16.17
C PRO A 260 0.37 13.46 17.69
N ASP A 261 -0.74 13.47 18.43
CA ASP A 261 -0.75 13.44 19.89
C ASP A 261 -0.70 12.01 20.46
N GLY A 262 -0.57 11.00 19.59
CA GLY A 262 -0.62 9.59 19.96
C GLY A 262 -2.00 8.96 19.81
N PRO A 263 -2.13 7.66 20.12
CA PRO A 263 -3.40 6.96 20.01
C PRO A 263 -4.45 7.56 20.96
N THR A 264 -5.68 7.66 20.49
CA THR A 264 -6.80 8.02 21.36
C THR A 264 -7.04 6.90 22.40
N PRO A 265 -7.20 7.22 23.70
CA PRO A 265 -7.55 6.23 24.70
C PRO A 265 -8.89 5.57 24.38
N PHE A 266 -8.86 4.28 24.01
CA PHE A 266 -9.98 3.59 23.38
C PHE A 266 -11.25 3.50 24.24
N HIS A 267 -11.12 3.43 25.56
CA HIS A 267 -12.24 3.30 26.50
C HIS A 267 -12.56 4.58 27.28
N GLU A 268 -11.80 5.66 27.09
CA GLU A 268 -12.10 6.92 27.79
C GLU A 268 -13.30 7.60 27.14
N ASP A 269 -14.32 7.86 27.95
CA ASP A 269 -15.52 8.60 27.54
C ASP A 269 -15.46 10.04 28.06
N GLY A 270 -16.09 10.98 27.34
CA GLY A 270 -16.16 12.39 27.74
C GLY A 270 -16.43 13.36 26.60
N ALA A 271 -16.38 14.66 26.90
CA ALA A 271 -16.60 15.72 25.91
C ALA A 271 -15.54 15.73 24.77
N THR A 272 -14.39 15.11 25.01
CA THR A 272 -13.29 14.99 24.05
C THR A 272 -13.33 13.71 23.21
N ALA A 273 -14.21 12.75 23.55
CA ALA A 273 -14.34 11.48 22.82
C ALA A 273 -14.61 11.74 21.32
N PRO A 274 -13.82 11.17 20.39
CA PRO A 274 -13.90 11.53 18.98
C PRO A 274 -15.28 11.29 18.35
N ASP A 275 -15.94 10.19 18.70
CA ASP A 275 -17.27 9.83 18.21
C ASP A 275 -18.33 10.84 18.69
N ARG A 276 -18.29 11.25 19.97
CA ARG A 276 -19.20 12.27 20.52
C ARG A 276 -18.98 13.64 19.86
N ARG A 277 -17.72 14.07 19.73
CA ARG A 277 -17.36 15.32 19.04
C ARG A 277 -17.82 15.30 17.58
N TYR A 278 -17.58 14.20 16.89
CA TYR A 278 -18.05 13.99 15.53
C TYR A 278 -19.58 14.07 15.44
N LEU A 279 -20.30 13.36 16.31
CA LEU A 279 -21.77 13.36 16.31
C LEU A 279 -22.36 14.73 16.65
N ALA A 280 -21.68 15.54 17.47
CA ALA A 280 -22.06 16.91 17.72
C ALA A 280 -21.80 17.81 16.49
N ALA A 281 -20.61 17.74 15.90
CA ALA A 281 -20.20 18.58 14.79
C ALA A 281 -20.89 18.26 13.45
N SER A 282 -21.34 17.01 13.26
CA SER A 282 -22.01 16.54 12.03
C SER A 282 -23.54 16.77 12.00
N ARG A 283 -24.07 17.61 12.89
CA ARG A 283 -25.50 17.96 12.94
C ARG A 283 -25.85 19.03 11.91
N PHE A 284 -27.00 18.86 11.27
CA PHE A 284 -27.61 19.96 10.54
C PHE A 284 -28.30 20.92 11.50
N HIS A 285 -28.17 22.21 11.21
CA HIS A 285 -28.78 23.30 11.94
C HIS A 285 -29.75 24.01 11.01
N SER A 286 -30.99 24.19 11.49
CA SER A 286 -32.00 24.90 10.72
C SER A 286 -31.50 26.32 10.38
N GLY A 287 -31.69 26.74 9.14
CA GLY A 287 -31.29 28.07 8.68
C GLY A 287 -29.80 28.26 8.37
N VAL A 288 -28.98 27.20 8.36
CA VAL A 288 -27.56 27.27 7.98
C VAL A 288 -27.33 26.68 6.58
N PRO A 289 -27.36 27.51 5.52
CA PRO A 289 -27.32 27.02 4.13
C PRO A 289 -25.98 26.35 3.76
N ASP A 290 -24.87 26.75 4.39
CA ASP A 290 -23.53 26.23 4.09
C ASP A 290 -23.31 24.78 4.55
N GLN A 291 -24.30 24.18 5.24
CA GLN A 291 -24.29 22.76 5.58
C GLN A 291 -24.94 21.89 4.49
N GLY A 292 -25.48 22.49 3.42
CA GLY A 292 -26.05 21.76 2.29
C GLY A 292 -25.00 20.99 1.47
N PRO A 293 -25.42 20.00 0.65
CA PRO A 293 -24.51 19.27 -0.23
C PRO A 293 -23.85 20.19 -1.26
N LEU A 294 -22.53 20.07 -1.38
CA LEU A 294 -21.76 20.78 -2.40
C LEU A 294 -21.90 20.10 -3.77
N LYS A 295 -21.96 20.93 -4.82
CA LYS A 295 -21.92 20.47 -6.21
C LYS A 295 -20.49 20.12 -6.60
N VAL A 296 -20.10 18.87 -6.35
CA VAL A 296 -18.84 18.30 -6.83
C VAL A 296 -19.12 17.23 -7.87
N GLY A 297 -18.25 17.15 -8.88
CA GLY A 297 -18.31 16.14 -9.93
C GLY A 297 -18.21 14.71 -9.40
N VAL A 298 -18.36 13.74 -10.31
CA VAL A 298 -18.10 12.33 -10.01
C VAL A 298 -16.58 12.17 -9.88
N ALA A 299 -16.13 11.60 -8.77
CA ALA A 299 -14.72 11.26 -8.64
C ALA A 299 -14.36 10.18 -9.67
N PRO A 300 -13.20 10.26 -10.34
CA PRO A 300 -12.78 9.23 -11.28
C PRO A 300 -12.69 7.86 -10.57
N PRO A 301 -12.82 6.76 -11.32
CA PRO A 301 -12.63 5.42 -10.77
C PRO A 301 -11.22 5.29 -10.17
N THR A 302 -11.12 4.58 -9.05
CA THR A 302 -9.86 4.31 -8.33
C THR A 302 -9.05 3.17 -8.97
N THR A 303 -9.57 2.55 -10.03
CA THR A 303 -8.92 1.47 -10.75
C THR A 303 -7.78 2.02 -11.61
N LEU A 304 -6.59 1.46 -11.44
CA LEU A 304 -5.43 1.86 -12.23
C LEU A 304 -5.57 1.30 -13.66
N PRO A 305 -5.15 2.04 -14.71
CA PRO A 305 -5.33 1.61 -16.10
C PRO A 305 -4.71 0.26 -16.48
N TRP A 306 -3.72 -0.19 -15.70
CA TRP A 306 -3.00 -1.44 -15.93
C TRP A 306 -3.55 -2.63 -15.12
N TRP A 307 -4.60 -2.44 -14.32
CA TRP A 307 -5.25 -3.57 -13.65
C TRP A 307 -6.20 -4.27 -14.63
N PRO A 308 -6.05 -5.60 -14.83
CA PRO A 308 -6.84 -6.31 -15.82
C PRO A 308 -8.27 -6.53 -15.34
N ASP A 309 -9.22 -6.34 -16.24
CA ASP A 309 -10.61 -6.72 -16.03
C ASP A 309 -10.76 -8.25 -16.09
N VAL A 310 -11.57 -8.79 -15.18
CA VAL A 310 -11.90 -10.21 -15.08
C VAL A 310 -13.42 -10.37 -15.10
N PRO A 311 -14.02 -10.73 -16.25
CA PRO A 311 -15.46 -10.91 -16.35
C PRO A 311 -15.91 -12.12 -15.52
N LEU A 312 -17.12 -12.03 -14.96
CA LEU A 312 -17.76 -13.14 -14.28
C LEU A 312 -18.84 -13.78 -15.16
N PRO A 313 -19.22 -15.06 -14.92
CA PRO A 313 -20.31 -15.73 -15.64
C PRO A 313 -21.66 -15.00 -15.52
N GLU A 314 -22.60 -15.39 -16.38
CA GLU A 314 -23.96 -14.86 -16.34
C GLU A 314 -24.67 -15.15 -15.01
N VAL A 315 -25.52 -14.20 -14.59
CA VAL A 315 -26.27 -14.26 -13.33
C VAL A 315 -27.38 -15.31 -13.43
N ALA A 316 -27.44 -16.22 -12.46
CA ALA A 316 -28.57 -17.11 -12.31
C ALA A 316 -29.78 -16.36 -11.72
N PRO A 317 -31.03 -16.71 -12.10
CA PRO A 317 -32.21 -16.13 -11.49
C PRO A 317 -32.27 -16.44 -9.99
N VAL A 318 -32.37 -15.41 -9.15
CA VAL A 318 -32.62 -15.58 -7.72
C VAL A 318 -34.13 -15.72 -7.51
N THR A 319 -34.57 -16.92 -7.13
CA THR A 319 -35.99 -17.26 -6.93
C THR A 319 -36.37 -17.16 -5.45
N GLY A 320 -37.61 -16.72 -5.17
CA GLY A 320 -38.16 -16.64 -3.82
C GLY A 320 -38.78 -15.28 -3.52
N GLY A 321 -39.70 -15.23 -2.54
CA GLY A 321 -40.29 -13.98 -2.08
C GLY A 321 -39.37 -13.23 -1.10
N LEU A 322 -39.54 -11.92 -1.00
CA LEU A 322 -38.83 -11.11 0.02
C LEU A 322 -39.09 -11.61 1.44
N ALA A 323 -40.32 -12.05 1.73
CA ALA A 323 -40.69 -12.59 3.03
C ALA A 323 -39.88 -13.85 3.37
N ASP A 324 -39.71 -14.76 2.40
CA ASP A 324 -38.92 -15.98 2.58
C ASP A 324 -37.46 -15.63 2.83
N ALA A 325 -36.89 -14.73 2.03
CA ALA A 325 -35.51 -14.25 2.20
C ALA A 325 -35.26 -13.68 3.61
N LEU A 326 -36.20 -12.90 4.13
CA LEU A 326 -36.11 -12.32 5.48
C LEU A 326 -36.16 -13.39 6.57
N LEU A 327 -36.97 -14.44 6.39
CA LEU A 327 -37.12 -15.53 7.35
C LEU A 327 -35.93 -16.49 7.36
N THR A 328 -35.35 -16.78 6.18
CA THR A 328 -34.22 -17.73 6.06
C THR A 328 -32.87 -17.07 6.30
N ARG A 329 -32.77 -15.74 6.17
CA ARG A 329 -31.54 -15.00 6.41
C ARG A 329 -31.07 -15.19 7.85
N HIS A 330 -29.84 -15.70 7.96
CA HIS A 330 -29.05 -15.77 9.19
C HIS A 330 -27.60 -15.40 8.87
N THR A 331 -26.77 -15.24 9.89
CA THR A 331 -25.34 -14.97 9.73
C THR A 331 -24.59 -16.26 9.97
N SER A 332 -24.00 -16.82 8.91
CA SER A 332 -23.27 -18.09 8.96
C SER A 332 -21.96 -17.93 9.73
N ARG A 333 -21.54 -19.00 10.40
CA ARG A 333 -20.33 -19.03 11.24
C ARG A 333 -19.58 -20.35 11.10
N GLY A 334 -18.31 -20.37 11.48
CA GLY A 334 -17.54 -21.61 11.55
C GLY A 334 -17.56 -22.43 10.25
N ALA A 335 -17.84 -23.72 10.40
CA ALA A 335 -17.82 -24.68 9.29
C ALA A 335 -18.90 -24.43 8.20
N GLU A 336 -19.94 -23.64 8.47
CA GLU A 336 -20.91 -23.23 7.45
C GLU A 336 -20.25 -22.46 6.30
N LEU A 337 -19.11 -21.82 6.57
CA LEU A 337 -18.36 -21.02 5.63
C LEU A 337 -17.26 -21.83 4.90
N ALA A 338 -17.35 -23.16 4.93
CA ALA A 338 -16.38 -24.05 4.30
C ALA A 338 -16.83 -24.67 2.95
N GLY A 339 -18.09 -24.50 2.56
CA GLY A 339 -18.65 -25.04 1.32
C GLY A 339 -17.95 -24.51 0.06
N SER A 340 -17.96 -25.26 -1.04
CA SER A 340 -17.36 -24.82 -2.31
C SER A 340 -18.10 -23.63 -2.91
N LEU A 341 -17.40 -22.66 -3.47
CA LEU A 341 -18.00 -21.52 -4.17
C LEU A 341 -17.49 -21.49 -5.62
N ASP A 342 -18.38 -21.22 -6.58
CA ASP A 342 -18.02 -20.98 -7.97
C ASP A 342 -18.23 -19.50 -8.40
N ALA A 343 -17.62 -19.13 -9.53
CA ALA A 343 -17.66 -17.78 -10.06
C ALA A 343 -19.09 -17.32 -10.46
N GLY A 344 -19.99 -18.24 -10.84
CA GLY A 344 -21.38 -17.94 -11.19
C GLY A 344 -22.23 -17.63 -9.95
N GLN A 345 -22.01 -18.34 -8.85
CA GLN A 345 -22.59 -18.04 -7.55
C GLN A 345 -22.13 -16.68 -7.03
N LEU A 346 -20.83 -16.39 -7.15
CA LEU A 346 -20.27 -15.08 -6.80
C LEU A 346 -20.89 -13.96 -7.67
N ALA A 347 -20.98 -14.16 -8.99
CA ALA A 347 -21.62 -13.22 -9.90
C ALA A 347 -23.07 -12.94 -9.52
N THR A 348 -23.83 -13.99 -9.22
CA THR A 348 -25.23 -13.92 -8.85
C THR A 348 -25.42 -13.10 -7.58
N LEU A 349 -24.58 -13.33 -6.56
CA LEU A 349 -24.58 -12.53 -5.33
C LEU A 349 -24.29 -11.06 -5.60
N LEU A 350 -23.16 -10.76 -6.25
CA LEU A 350 -22.70 -9.39 -6.47
C LEU A 350 -23.70 -8.58 -7.32
N TRP A 351 -24.12 -9.12 -8.46
CA TRP A 351 -24.91 -8.36 -9.43
C TRP A 351 -26.37 -8.24 -9.02
N THR A 352 -26.93 -9.21 -8.30
CA THR A 352 -28.29 -9.08 -7.75
C THR A 352 -28.32 -8.09 -6.58
N ALA A 353 -27.29 -8.08 -5.73
CA ALA A 353 -27.28 -7.21 -4.54
C ALA A 353 -26.98 -5.74 -4.85
N GLN A 354 -26.19 -5.45 -5.90
CA GLN A 354 -25.72 -4.08 -6.18
C GLN A 354 -25.56 -3.70 -7.66
N GLY A 355 -25.79 -4.60 -8.61
CA GLY A 355 -25.62 -4.31 -10.03
C GLY A 355 -26.52 -3.16 -10.51
N ALA A 356 -26.02 -2.34 -11.44
CA ALA A 356 -26.82 -1.29 -12.06
C ALA A 356 -28.04 -1.89 -12.81
N LEU A 357 -29.21 -1.30 -12.62
CA LEU A 357 -30.46 -1.60 -13.33
C LEU A 357 -30.47 -0.89 -14.70
N PRO A 358 -31.38 -1.26 -15.63
CA PRO A 358 -31.44 -0.64 -16.97
C PRO A 358 -31.63 0.88 -16.97
N ASP A 359 -32.22 1.44 -15.92
CA ASP A 359 -32.42 2.88 -15.74
C ASP A 359 -31.24 3.57 -15.00
N GLY A 360 -30.14 2.85 -14.78
CA GLY A 360 -28.95 3.32 -14.08
C GLY A 360 -29.07 3.35 -12.55
N ARG A 361 -30.25 3.08 -11.97
CA ARG A 361 -30.42 2.98 -10.52
C ARG A 361 -29.82 1.68 -10.00
N ARG A 362 -29.75 1.57 -8.67
CA ARG A 362 -29.30 0.38 -7.96
C ARG A 362 -30.37 -0.12 -6.99
N PRO A 363 -30.33 -1.40 -6.61
CA PRO A 363 -31.30 -2.00 -5.68
C PRO A 363 -31.13 -1.55 -4.21
N TYR A 364 -30.38 -0.47 -3.96
CA TYR A 364 -30.24 0.15 -2.65
C TYR A 364 -30.10 1.68 -2.79
N PRO A 365 -30.58 2.47 -1.82
CA PRO A 365 -30.47 3.92 -1.88
C PRO A 365 -29.06 4.39 -1.52
N SER A 366 -28.63 5.49 -2.15
CA SER A 366 -27.36 6.16 -1.88
C SER A 366 -27.57 7.68 -1.83
N ALA A 367 -26.91 8.35 -0.89
CA ALA A 367 -27.00 9.79 -0.75
C ALA A 367 -26.48 10.50 -2.01
N GLY A 368 -27.38 11.21 -2.71
CA GLY A 368 -27.06 11.89 -3.97
C GLY A 368 -26.67 10.94 -5.11
N GLY A 369 -27.01 9.65 -5.02
CA GLY A 369 -26.67 8.66 -6.03
C GLY A 369 -25.16 8.45 -6.22
N ARG A 370 -24.37 8.66 -5.15
CA ARG A 370 -22.89 8.63 -5.24
C ARG A 370 -22.27 7.24 -5.17
N HIS A 371 -23.01 6.25 -4.66
CA HIS A 371 -22.57 4.85 -4.53
C HIS A 371 -21.19 4.77 -3.88
N SER A 372 -21.13 5.25 -2.63
CA SER A 372 -19.93 5.34 -1.81
C SER A 372 -19.52 4.01 -1.19
N ALA A 373 -20.49 3.12 -0.94
CA ALA A 373 -20.24 1.75 -0.50
C ALA A 373 -19.75 0.91 -1.68
N ARG A 374 -18.64 0.21 -1.48
CA ARG A 374 -17.93 -0.57 -2.51
C ARG A 374 -17.58 -1.95 -1.96
N LEU A 375 -17.31 -2.90 -2.87
CA LEU A 375 -16.89 -4.24 -2.54
C LEU A 375 -15.51 -4.53 -3.11
N ARG A 376 -14.70 -5.20 -2.32
CA ARG A 376 -13.50 -5.91 -2.76
C ARG A 376 -13.63 -7.38 -2.40
N VAL A 377 -13.13 -8.28 -3.25
CA VAL A 377 -13.21 -9.73 -3.06
C VAL A 377 -11.80 -10.26 -2.86
N VAL A 378 -11.55 -10.92 -1.73
CA VAL A 378 -10.39 -11.80 -1.57
C VAL A 378 -10.85 -13.20 -2.00
N ALA A 379 -10.52 -13.59 -3.22
CA ALA A 379 -10.80 -14.93 -3.73
C ALA A 379 -9.62 -15.84 -3.35
N LEU A 380 -9.89 -16.90 -2.60
CA LEU A 380 -8.88 -17.87 -2.16
C LEU A 380 -9.00 -19.18 -2.96
N ARG A 381 -10.23 -19.67 -3.13
CA ARG A 381 -10.53 -21.00 -3.71
C ARG A 381 -11.86 -21.01 -4.45
N VAL A 382 -12.09 -20.02 -5.31
CA VAL A 382 -13.35 -19.90 -6.08
C VAL A 382 -13.21 -20.64 -7.41
N THR A 383 -14.09 -21.60 -7.67
CA THR A 383 -14.04 -22.37 -8.92
C THR A 383 -14.34 -21.46 -10.12
N GLY A 384 -13.43 -21.40 -11.09
CA GLY A 384 -13.54 -20.53 -12.26
C GLY A 384 -13.08 -19.09 -12.04
N LEU A 385 -12.38 -18.79 -10.94
CA LEU A 385 -11.74 -17.50 -10.68
C LEU A 385 -10.37 -17.71 -10.02
N GLU A 386 -9.31 -17.14 -10.59
CA GLU A 386 -7.96 -17.25 -10.03
C GLU A 386 -7.87 -16.62 -8.63
N PRO A 387 -7.07 -17.18 -7.70
CA PRO A 387 -6.86 -16.58 -6.39
C PRO A 387 -6.28 -15.16 -6.51
N GLY A 388 -6.91 -14.19 -5.85
CA GLY A 388 -6.56 -12.79 -6.00
C GLY A 388 -7.38 -11.85 -5.12
N VAL A 389 -6.96 -10.59 -5.07
CA VAL A 389 -7.73 -9.47 -4.53
C VAL A 389 -8.34 -8.70 -5.69
N TYR A 390 -9.66 -8.55 -5.69
CA TYR A 390 -10.42 -7.98 -6.80
C TYR A 390 -11.30 -6.82 -6.37
N GLU A 391 -11.14 -5.67 -7.00
CA GLU A 391 -12.11 -4.58 -6.90
C GLU A 391 -13.37 -4.96 -7.69
N VAL A 392 -14.55 -4.73 -7.11
CA VAL A 392 -15.82 -4.98 -7.82
C VAL A 392 -16.22 -3.72 -8.59
N ASP A 393 -16.23 -3.80 -9.92
CA ASP A 393 -16.81 -2.78 -10.79
C ASP A 393 -18.26 -3.15 -11.10
N GLU A 394 -19.12 -2.79 -10.17
CA GLU A 394 -20.58 -2.80 -10.24
C GLU A 394 -21.24 -2.20 -11.50
N ALA A 395 -20.60 -1.24 -12.18
CA ALA A 395 -21.19 -0.49 -13.28
C ALA A 395 -20.94 -1.23 -14.58
N ARG A 396 -19.71 -1.74 -14.74
CA ARG A 396 -19.32 -2.61 -15.86
C ARG A 396 -19.66 -4.09 -15.61
N ARG A 397 -20.10 -4.44 -14.39
CA ARG A 397 -20.36 -5.82 -13.94
C ARG A 397 -19.15 -6.73 -14.18
N THR A 398 -17.97 -6.26 -13.78
CA THR A 398 -16.70 -6.99 -13.89
C THR A 398 -15.94 -6.92 -12.57
N LEU A 399 -15.01 -7.85 -12.38
CA LEU A 399 -13.95 -7.71 -11.38
C LEU A 399 -12.75 -7.00 -12.01
N VAL A 400 -11.93 -6.36 -11.18
CA VAL A 400 -10.65 -5.75 -11.56
C VAL A 400 -9.57 -6.32 -10.64
N HIS A 401 -8.58 -7.02 -11.20
CA HIS A 401 -7.54 -7.68 -10.40
C HIS A 401 -6.54 -6.66 -9.84
N VAL A 402 -6.52 -6.51 -8.51
CA VAL A 402 -5.72 -5.53 -7.78
C VAL A 402 -4.36 -6.10 -7.37
N ALA A 403 -4.35 -7.33 -6.82
CA ALA A 403 -3.17 -7.98 -6.28
C ALA A 403 -3.34 -9.51 -6.27
N PRO A 404 -2.24 -10.30 -6.23
CA PRO A 404 -2.31 -11.73 -5.93
C PRO A 404 -3.02 -12.02 -4.60
N ALA A 405 -3.50 -13.25 -4.42
CA ALA A 405 -4.11 -13.65 -3.16
C ALA A 405 -3.13 -13.48 -1.99
N PRO A 406 -3.55 -12.84 -0.87
CA PRO A 406 -2.72 -12.75 0.32
C PRO A 406 -2.49 -14.15 0.91
N PRO A 407 -1.37 -14.39 1.60
CA PRO A 407 -1.19 -15.60 2.39
C PRO A 407 -2.35 -15.79 3.36
N VAL A 408 -2.79 -17.04 3.53
CA VAL A 408 -3.92 -17.38 4.43
C VAL A 408 -3.67 -16.89 5.85
N ASP A 409 -2.43 -16.92 6.32
CA ASP A 409 -2.05 -16.44 7.66
C ASP A 409 -2.21 -14.93 7.81
N ASP A 410 -1.98 -14.15 6.75
CA ASP A 410 -2.23 -12.71 6.75
C ASP A 410 -3.73 -12.43 6.82
N VAL A 411 -4.56 -13.19 6.09
CA VAL A 411 -6.03 -13.11 6.20
C VAL A 411 -6.44 -13.47 7.62
N ARG A 412 -5.92 -14.55 8.20
CA ARG A 412 -6.20 -14.99 9.57
C ARG A 412 -5.85 -13.91 10.60
N ALA A 413 -4.70 -13.25 10.43
CA ALA A 413 -4.25 -12.20 11.32
C ALA A 413 -5.04 -10.89 11.19
N SER A 414 -5.85 -10.71 10.16
CA SER A 414 -6.65 -9.48 9.96
C SER A 414 -7.85 -9.34 10.90
N SER A 415 -8.30 -10.41 11.58
CA SER A 415 -9.46 -10.36 12.48
C SER A 415 -9.36 -11.32 13.66
N MET A 416 -9.83 -10.90 14.83
CA MET A 416 -9.98 -11.78 16.00
C MET A 416 -11.07 -12.87 15.85
N TRP A 417 -11.88 -12.81 14.79
CA TRP A 417 -12.88 -13.81 14.45
C TRP A 417 -12.40 -14.81 13.40
N PHE A 418 -11.19 -14.63 12.88
CA PHE A 418 -10.53 -15.60 12.02
C PHE A 418 -9.60 -16.52 12.81
N GLY A 419 -9.62 -17.79 12.42
CA GLY A 419 -8.76 -18.83 12.94
C GLY A 419 -9.50 -19.82 13.83
N ASP A 420 -8.77 -20.43 14.77
CA ASP A 420 -9.26 -21.60 15.48
C ASP A 420 -10.17 -21.20 16.66
N GLY A 421 -11.26 -21.94 16.83
CA GLY A 421 -12.21 -21.77 17.93
C GLY A 421 -13.65 -21.92 17.50
N GLU A 422 -14.54 -22.17 18.47
CA GLU A 422 -15.97 -22.32 18.22
C GLU A 422 -16.57 -21.05 17.57
N GLY A 423 -17.26 -21.22 16.46
CA GLY A 423 -17.90 -20.13 15.71
C GLY A 423 -16.94 -19.20 14.96
N ARG A 424 -15.62 -19.40 15.04
CA ARG A 424 -14.62 -18.64 14.27
C ARG A 424 -14.48 -19.21 12.87
N VAL A 425 -14.17 -18.32 11.94
CA VAL A 425 -14.07 -18.67 10.52
C VAL A 425 -12.63 -19.03 10.20
N ASP A 426 -12.40 -20.17 9.58
CA ASP A 426 -11.07 -20.60 9.15
C ASP A 426 -10.81 -20.14 7.70
N PRO A 427 -9.92 -19.16 7.45
CA PRO A 427 -9.64 -18.68 6.11
C PRO A 427 -9.03 -19.76 5.20
N ALA A 428 -8.40 -20.81 5.76
CA ALA A 428 -7.86 -21.92 4.96
C ALA A 428 -8.98 -22.70 4.25
N THR A 429 -10.14 -22.82 4.91
CA THR A 429 -11.32 -23.53 4.42
C THR A 429 -12.43 -22.61 3.95
N THR A 430 -12.25 -21.29 3.95
CA THR A 430 -13.19 -20.30 3.37
C THR A 430 -12.87 -19.98 1.90
N PRO A 431 -13.80 -20.08 0.92
CA PRO A 431 -13.48 -19.86 -0.49
C PRO A 431 -13.20 -18.41 -0.86
N ALA A 432 -13.94 -17.48 -0.27
CA ALA A 432 -13.79 -16.05 -0.51
C ALA A 432 -14.17 -15.23 0.72
N VAL A 433 -13.63 -14.02 0.81
CA VAL A 433 -14.05 -12.99 1.77
C VAL A 433 -14.39 -11.73 0.99
N LEU A 434 -15.64 -11.27 1.09
CA LEU A 434 -16.02 -9.95 0.60
C LEU A 434 -15.65 -8.91 1.66
N ALA A 435 -15.09 -7.80 1.23
CA ALA A 435 -14.83 -6.64 2.05
C ALA A 435 -15.75 -5.50 1.62
N LEU A 436 -16.69 -5.15 2.50
CA LEU A 436 -17.55 -3.99 2.31
C LEU A 436 -16.87 -2.78 2.94
N TYR A 437 -16.49 -1.83 2.11
CA TYR A 437 -15.85 -0.58 2.53
C TYR A 437 -16.60 0.63 1.97
N ALA A 438 -16.37 1.80 2.53
CA ALA A 438 -16.95 3.05 2.07
C ALA A 438 -15.88 4.08 1.72
N ARG A 439 -16.03 4.71 0.55
CA ARG A 439 -15.16 5.80 0.06
C ARG A 439 -15.52 7.13 0.74
N VAL A 440 -15.20 7.23 2.03
CA VAL A 440 -15.53 8.38 2.88
C VAL A 440 -14.89 9.67 2.36
N GLY A 441 -13.63 9.60 1.91
CA GLY A 441 -12.92 10.75 1.34
C GLY A 441 -13.63 11.38 0.15
N ALA A 442 -14.06 10.56 -0.81
CA ALA A 442 -14.82 11.02 -1.97
C ALA A 442 -16.18 11.63 -1.57
N LEU A 443 -16.87 11.01 -0.62
CA LEU A 443 -18.16 11.48 -0.13
C LEU A 443 -18.03 12.79 0.68
N ARG A 444 -16.93 12.97 1.40
CA ARG A 444 -16.61 14.18 2.19
C ARG A 444 -16.51 15.43 1.33
N ARG A 445 -16.06 15.34 0.07
CA ARG A 445 -16.03 16.49 -0.85
C ARG A 445 -17.41 17.08 -1.12
N ALA A 446 -18.45 16.26 -1.05
CA ALA A 446 -19.83 16.68 -1.28
C ALA A 446 -20.59 17.00 0.03
N TYR A 447 -20.34 16.24 1.08
CA TYR A 447 -21.17 16.25 2.29
C TYR A 447 -20.44 16.69 3.56
N GLY A 448 -19.16 17.04 3.47
CA GLY A 448 -18.35 17.44 4.62
C GLY A 448 -18.42 16.42 5.76
N LEU A 449 -18.65 16.92 6.98
CA LEU A 449 -18.78 16.07 8.18
C LEU A 449 -19.98 15.12 8.14
N ARG A 450 -20.95 15.30 7.23
CA ARG A 450 -22.08 14.39 7.11
C ARG A 450 -21.73 13.09 6.39
N ALA A 451 -20.62 13.07 5.65
CA ALA A 451 -20.21 11.93 4.82
C ALA A 451 -20.19 10.61 5.59
N LEU A 452 -19.54 10.54 6.77
CA LEU A 452 -19.39 9.28 7.49
C LEU A 452 -20.74 8.66 7.94
N ARG A 453 -21.73 9.50 8.33
CA ARG A 453 -23.09 8.99 8.63
C ARG A 453 -23.75 8.39 7.38
N LEU A 454 -23.62 9.05 6.25
CA LEU A 454 -24.23 8.63 4.99
C LEU A 454 -23.56 7.36 4.44
N ALA A 455 -22.23 7.32 4.51
CA ALA A 455 -21.40 6.18 4.12
C ALA A 455 -21.81 4.90 4.85
N PHE A 456 -21.87 4.91 6.19
CA PHE A 456 -22.24 3.73 6.95
C PHE A 456 -23.72 3.35 6.84
N THR A 457 -24.61 4.32 6.63
CA THR A 457 -26.02 4.04 6.31
C THR A 457 -26.13 3.29 4.99
N GLU A 458 -25.40 3.77 3.97
CA GLU A 458 -25.36 3.13 2.66
C GLU A 458 -24.72 1.73 2.70
N ALA A 459 -23.60 1.58 3.41
CA ALA A 459 -22.98 0.27 3.64
C ALA A 459 -23.94 -0.70 4.34
N GLY A 460 -24.73 -0.25 5.31
CA GLY A 460 -25.77 -1.07 5.93
C GLY A 460 -26.84 -1.56 4.95
N HIS A 461 -27.29 -0.70 4.03
CA HIS A 461 -28.24 -1.12 2.98
C HIS A 461 -27.63 -2.19 2.07
N LEU A 462 -26.39 -2.01 1.62
CA LEU A 462 -25.71 -2.97 0.77
C LEU A 462 -25.44 -4.29 1.51
N ALA A 463 -24.98 -4.23 2.76
CA ALA A 463 -24.77 -5.40 3.59
C ALA A 463 -26.05 -6.24 3.73
N GLN A 464 -27.19 -5.60 3.96
CA GLN A 464 -28.47 -6.30 4.06
C GLN A 464 -28.90 -6.90 2.72
N ASN A 465 -28.70 -6.20 1.60
CA ASN A 465 -28.96 -6.78 0.27
C ASN A 465 -28.12 -8.02 0.02
N LEU A 466 -26.81 -7.99 0.32
CA LEU A 466 -25.93 -9.15 0.19
C LEU A 466 -26.44 -10.32 1.04
N ALA A 467 -26.83 -10.07 2.29
CA ALA A 467 -27.34 -11.12 3.18
C ALA A 467 -28.65 -11.74 2.69
N LEU A 468 -29.57 -10.93 2.15
CA LEU A 468 -30.84 -11.43 1.61
C LEU A 468 -30.63 -12.24 0.32
N VAL A 469 -29.78 -11.74 -0.59
CA VAL A 469 -29.45 -12.45 -1.83
C VAL A 469 -28.73 -13.77 -1.53
N ALA A 470 -27.80 -13.78 -0.58
CA ALA A 470 -27.12 -14.99 -0.14
C ALA A 470 -28.13 -16.04 0.39
N ALA A 471 -29.04 -15.62 1.27
CA ALA A 471 -30.07 -16.49 1.83
C ALA A 471 -31.01 -17.08 0.74
N SER A 472 -31.39 -16.27 -0.26
CA SER A 472 -32.21 -16.73 -1.39
C SER A 472 -31.47 -17.58 -2.41
N SER A 473 -30.13 -17.53 -2.44
CA SER A 473 -29.31 -18.22 -3.43
C SER A 473 -28.59 -19.46 -2.86
N GLY A 474 -28.91 -19.86 -1.63
CA GLY A 474 -28.26 -21.00 -0.98
C GLY A 474 -26.79 -20.76 -0.67
N LEU A 475 -26.42 -19.52 -0.34
CA LEU A 475 -25.06 -19.15 0.04
C LEU A 475 -24.98 -18.89 1.55
N ALA A 476 -23.87 -19.31 2.15
CA ALA A 476 -23.50 -18.98 3.51
C ALA A 476 -22.70 -17.68 3.51
N LEU A 477 -23.16 -16.68 4.29
CA LEU A 477 -22.51 -15.36 4.38
C LEU A 477 -22.28 -14.98 5.85
N GLY A 478 -21.01 -14.78 6.20
CA GLY A 478 -20.60 -14.22 7.47
C GLY A 478 -20.71 -12.70 7.47
N MET A 479 -20.86 -12.09 8.65
CA MET A 479 -20.78 -10.64 8.82
C MET A 479 -19.90 -10.31 10.02
N ILE A 480 -18.65 -9.94 9.75
CA ILE A 480 -17.63 -9.67 10.76
C ILE A 480 -17.33 -8.17 10.77
N GLY A 481 -17.78 -7.48 11.82
CA GLY A 481 -17.43 -6.08 12.09
C GLY A 481 -16.24 -5.92 13.05
N GLY A 482 -15.73 -7.02 13.61
CA GLY A 482 -14.55 -7.02 14.47
C GLY A 482 -13.32 -7.43 13.68
N PHE A 483 -12.41 -6.50 13.41
CA PHE A 483 -11.15 -6.78 12.72
C PHE A 483 -10.07 -5.80 13.20
N TYR A 484 -8.82 -6.07 12.87
CA TYR A 484 -7.73 -5.15 13.13
C TYR A 484 -7.59 -4.25 11.89
N ASP A 485 -8.14 -3.03 11.96
CA ASP A 485 -8.30 -2.12 10.81
C ASP A 485 -7.05 -2.04 9.94
N ASP A 486 -5.89 -1.67 10.50
CA ASP A 486 -4.67 -1.50 9.71
C ASP A 486 -4.27 -2.78 8.96
N MET A 487 -4.39 -3.95 9.60
CA MET A 487 -4.06 -5.24 8.99
C MET A 487 -5.08 -5.62 7.92
N ALA A 488 -6.37 -5.40 8.18
CA ALA A 488 -7.44 -5.71 7.24
C ALA A 488 -7.38 -4.82 5.99
N HIS A 489 -7.18 -3.51 6.14
CA HIS A 489 -6.98 -2.60 5.00
C HIS A 489 -5.77 -3.01 4.18
N ASP A 490 -4.66 -3.41 4.82
CA ASP A 490 -3.46 -3.86 4.14
C ASP A 490 -3.68 -5.15 3.33
N VAL A 491 -4.29 -6.18 3.92
CA VAL A 491 -4.68 -7.42 3.21
C VAL A 491 -5.56 -7.11 2.01
N LEU A 492 -6.43 -6.12 2.16
CA LEU A 492 -7.35 -5.68 1.14
C LEU A 492 -6.75 -4.68 0.15
N CYS A 493 -5.51 -4.22 0.27
CA CYS A 493 -4.95 -3.15 -0.58
C CYS A 493 -5.71 -1.80 -0.51
N LEU A 494 -6.28 -1.46 0.65
CA LEU A 494 -6.97 -0.20 0.92
C LEU A 494 -6.07 0.74 1.73
N ASP A 495 -6.28 2.06 1.59
CA ASP A 495 -5.46 3.04 2.30
C ASP A 495 -5.83 3.20 3.78
N GLY A 496 -7.08 2.90 4.18
CA GLY A 496 -7.55 3.08 5.56
C GLY A 496 -7.75 4.53 6.01
N VAL A 497 -7.65 5.50 5.10
CA VAL A 497 -7.79 6.94 5.37
C VAL A 497 -9.01 7.51 4.66
N ASP A 498 -9.03 7.40 3.34
CA ASP A 498 -10.19 7.81 2.53
C ASP A 498 -11.19 6.66 2.36
N ASP A 499 -10.71 5.42 2.48
CA ASP A 499 -11.50 4.19 2.40
C ASP A 499 -11.62 3.54 3.77
N ALA A 500 -12.86 3.45 4.29
CA ALA A 500 -13.14 2.86 5.60
C ALA A 500 -13.80 1.48 5.44
N LEU A 501 -13.13 0.44 5.89
CA LEU A 501 -13.69 -0.91 5.97
C LEU A 501 -14.85 -0.97 6.98
N VAL A 502 -15.93 -1.65 6.61
CA VAL A 502 -17.15 -1.78 7.43
C VAL A 502 -17.38 -3.22 7.84
N TYR A 503 -17.24 -4.16 6.90
CA TYR A 503 -17.38 -5.59 7.17
C TYR A 503 -16.37 -6.41 6.39
N LEU A 504 -15.87 -7.45 7.03
CA LEU A 504 -15.37 -8.65 6.37
C LEU A 504 -16.50 -9.68 6.33
N MET A 505 -16.79 -10.22 5.16
CA MET A 505 -17.91 -11.12 4.91
C MET A 505 -17.41 -12.39 4.23
N PRO A 506 -16.96 -13.39 5.01
CA PRO A 506 -16.68 -14.73 4.50
C PRO A 506 -17.87 -15.28 3.72
N LEU A 507 -17.59 -15.96 2.62
CA LEU A 507 -18.59 -16.43 1.68
C LEU A 507 -18.28 -17.85 1.20
N ALA A 508 -19.29 -18.70 1.24
CA ALA A 508 -19.28 -20.07 0.73
C ALA A 508 -20.67 -20.45 0.19
N ALA A 509 -20.78 -21.57 -0.51
CA ALA A 509 -22.09 -22.21 -0.67
C ALA A 509 -22.57 -22.78 0.67
N ALA A 510 -23.88 -22.74 0.91
CA ALA A 510 -24.47 -23.44 2.04
C ALA A 510 -24.32 -24.95 1.86
N GLY A 511 -24.02 -25.66 2.96
CA GLY A 511 -23.85 -27.12 3.00
C GLY A 511 -25.15 -27.89 3.09
#